data_AF-A0A7G3APX9-F1
#
_entry.id   AF-A0A7G3APX9-F1
#
_cell.length_a   1.000
_cell.length_b   1.000
_cell.length_c   1.000
_cell.angle_alpha   90.00
_cell.angle_beta   90.00
_cell.angle_gamma   90.00
#
_symmetry.space_group_name_H-M   'P 1'
#
loop_
_entity.id
_entity.type
_entity.pdbx_description
1 polymer ?
#
loop_
_entity_poly.entity_id
_entity_poly.type
_entity_poly.pdbx_seq_one_letter_code
_entity_poly.pdbx_strand_id
1 'polypeptide(L)'
;RFKINLQCCAMKDGLSRSGGYATTTPKAKLHLTVGPANAGDVLGATRLGTFWMRLKHKLFDIPCGQLKNVHWMNKKAPPGAAYTPTEVEHIANVITHGIWVGPAVYAGLQLIWRSGSDAHRVAGFIYGTALFLLFAISTFFHTVFYCNRNRQLKDVLHRCDRAMIYVFIAGSYYPWLTLTPPTHPTILLALKWLVWLLAGLGILYQQVYHEKYKCLETFLYIVMGLGPSIVIMICGHEFNGMDELKIGGLLYILGVCFFKADGKVPCAHAIWHLFVVLAASVHYFAILKHLYT
;
A
#
# COMPACT_ATOMS: atom_id res chain seq x y z
N ARG A 1 -18.11 -17.86 9.30
CA ARG A 1 -18.83 -18.16 10.57
C ARG A 1 -17.93 -19.08 11.38
N PHE A 2 -17.24 -18.56 12.40
CA PHE A 2 -16.34 -19.36 13.24
C PHE A 2 -17.17 -20.24 14.19
N LYS A 3 -16.92 -21.55 14.17
CA LYS A 3 -17.44 -22.52 15.14
C LYS A 3 -16.39 -22.72 16.23
N ILE A 4 -16.78 -22.57 17.49
CA ILE A 4 -15.98 -22.91 18.66
C ILE A 4 -16.39 -24.34 19.06
N ASN A 5 -15.43 -25.28 19.04
CA ASN A 5 -15.61 -26.61 19.60
C ASN A 5 -15.10 -26.58 21.06
N LEU A 6 -16.01 -26.78 22.01
CA LEU A 6 -15.70 -27.08 23.41
C LEU A 6 -15.55 -28.59 23.55
N GLN A 7 -14.32 -29.07 23.76
CA GLN A 7 -14.06 -30.42 24.24
C GLN A 7 -13.67 -30.32 25.72
N CYS A 8 -14.59 -30.76 26.58
CA CYS A 8 -14.42 -30.82 28.03
C CYS A 8 -13.55 -32.05 28.35
N CYS A 9 -12.32 -31.85 28.83
CA CYS A 9 -11.50 -32.94 29.35
C CYS A 9 -11.80 -33.10 30.84
N ALA A 10 -12.48 -34.18 31.20
CA ALA A 10 -12.72 -34.57 32.58
C ALA A 10 -11.40 -35.10 33.19
N MET A 11 -10.88 -34.43 34.22
CA MET A 11 -9.87 -35.03 35.11
C MET A 11 -10.57 -35.71 36.28
N LYS A 12 -10.45 -37.04 36.32
CA LYS A 12 -10.56 -37.82 37.56
C LYS A 12 -9.28 -37.61 38.36
N ASP A 13 -9.40 -37.35 39.66
CA ASP A 13 -8.85 -38.21 40.72
C ASP A 13 -8.83 -37.49 42.09
N GLY A 14 -9.12 -38.26 43.15
CA GLY A 14 -8.48 -38.10 44.46
C GLY A 14 -9.28 -37.43 45.58
N LEU A 15 -9.85 -38.25 46.48
CA LEU A 15 -10.49 -37.86 47.74
C LEU A 15 -9.54 -37.21 48.77
N SER A 16 -10.07 -36.27 49.57
CA SER A 16 -9.88 -36.21 51.03
C SER A 16 -10.89 -35.23 51.68
N ARG A 17 -11.51 -35.64 52.80
CA ARG A 17 -12.53 -34.92 53.58
C ARG A 17 -11.89 -34.12 54.71
N SER A 18 -12.29 -32.86 54.89
CA SER A 18 -12.52 -32.22 56.21
C SER A 18 -13.30 -30.92 56.04
N GLY A 19 -14.29 -30.69 56.91
CA GLY A 19 -15.33 -29.68 56.77
C GLY A 19 -14.93 -28.22 57.00
N GLY A 20 -15.84 -27.34 56.58
CA GLY A 20 -15.80 -25.90 56.82
C GLY A 20 -16.67 -25.17 55.80
N TYR A 21 -17.83 -24.66 56.22
CA TYR A 21 -18.67 -23.77 55.41
C TYR A 21 -17.89 -22.47 55.15
N ALA A 22 -17.51 -22.23 53.90
CA ALA A 22 -16.99 -20.93 53.45
C ALA A 22 -17.71 -20.52 52.16
N THR A 23 -18.51 -19.47 52.26
CA THR A 23 -19.18 -18.78 51.15
C THR A 23 -18.13 -18.16 50.22
N THR A 24 -17.88 -18.79 49.07
CA THR A 24 -17.00 -18.25 48.04
C THR A 24 -17.82 -17.57 46.94
N THR A 25 -17.66 -16.25 46.83
CA THR A 25 -18.15 -15.45 45.70
C THR A 25 -17.30 -15.74 44.46
N PRO A 26 -17.88 -16.00 43.28
CA PRO A 26 -17.08 -16.23 42.08
C PRO A 26 -16.55 -14.90 41.56
N LYS A 27 -15.29 -14.58 41.86
CA LYS A 27 -14.52 -13.58 41.09
C LYS A 27 -14.13 -14.20 39.75
N ALA A 28 -14.85 -13.85 38.69
CA ALA A 28 -14.41 -14.13 37.33
C ALA A 28 -13.12 -13.35 37.04
N LYS A 29 -11.96 -14.00 37.18
CA LYS A 29 -10.69 -13.51 36.62
C LYS A 29 -10.67 -13.89 35.14
N LEU A 30 -10.80 -12.89 34.27
CA LEU A 30 -10.51 -13.04 32.84
C LEU A 30 -9.00 -13.27 32.68
N HIS A 31 -8.58 -14.54 32.66
CA HIS A 31 -7.23 -14.89 32.21
C HIS A 31 -7.19 -14.73 30.68
N LEU A 32 -6.68 -13.60 30.21
CA LEU A 32 -6.19 -13.45 28.85
C LEU A 32 -4.94 -14.33 28.71
N THR A 33 -5.13 -15.58 28.33
CA THR A 33 -4.05 -16.41 27.81
C THR A 33 -3.70 -15.90 26.42
N VAL A 34 -2.70 -15.03 26.35
CA VAL A 34 -1.95 -14.81 25.10
C VAL A 34 -1.30 -16.15 24.78
N GLY A 35 -1.87 -16.88 23.83
CA GLY A 35 -1.25 -18.09 23.31
C GLY A 35 0.16 -17.77 22.81
N PRO A 36 1.12 -18.69 22.93
CA PRO A 36 2.48 -18.44 22.45
C PRO A 36 2.40 -18.03 20.99
N ALA A 37 3.04 -16.92 20.63
CA ALA A 37 3.21 -16.54 19.24
C ALA A 37 3.74 -17.77 18.48
N ASN A 38 3.09 -18.15 17.37
CA ASN A 38 3.54 -19.30 16.60
C ASN A 38 5.01 -19.12 16.28
N ALA A 39 5.82 -20.16 16.44
CA ALA A 39 7.26 -20.10 16.14
C ALA A 39 7.53 -19.56 14.71
N GLY A 40 6.59 -19.75 13.79
CA GLY A 40 6.62 -19.18 12.43
C GLY A 40 6.53 -17.65 12.36
N ASP A 41 5.82 -17.00 13.28
CA ASP A 41 5.68 -15.53 13.33
C ASP A 41 6.94 -14.87 13.89
N VAL A 42 7.55 -15.50 14.91
CA VAL A 42 8.84 -15.09 15.49
C VAL A 42 9.99 -15.32 14.48
N LEU A 43 9.96 -16.43 13.73
CA LEU A 43 10.87 -16.69 12.61
C LEU A 43 10.68 -15.72 11.44
N GLY A 44 9.46 -15.21 11.23
CA GLY A 44 9.16 -14.21 10.20
C GLY A 44 9.76 -12.83 10.53
N ALA A 45 9.56 -12.36 11.76
CA ALA A 45 10.09 -11.08 12.23
C ALA A 45 11.63 -11.06 12.29
N THR A 46 12.25 -12.17 12.74
CA THR A 46 13.72 -12.32 12.76
C THR A 46 14.31 -12.38 11.34
N ARG A 47 13.62 -12.98 10.37
CA ARG A 47 14.00 -12.96 8.94
C ARG A 47 13.92 -11.56 8.32
N LEU A 48 12.91 -10.77 8.70
CA LEU A 48 12.76 -9.39 8.24
C LEU A 48 13.88 -8.49 8.79
N GLY A 49 14.20 -8.62 10.09
CA GLY A 49 15.29 -7.87 10.71
C GLY A 49 16.66 -8.23 10.14
N THR A 50 16.92 -9.52 9.92
CA THR A 50 18.17 -9.99 9.29
C THR A 50 18.27 -9.60 7.82
N PHE A 51 17.15 -9.43 7.11
CA PHE A 51 17.14 -8.90 5.74
C PHE A 51 17.70 -7.48 5.69
N TRP A 52 17.21 -6.55 6.50
CA TRP A 52 17.70 -5.16 6.49
C TRP A 52 19.19 -5.08 6.85
N MET A 53 19.66 -5.94 7.76
CA MET A 53 21.10 -6.04 8.09
C MET A 53 21.92 -6.61 6.93
N ARG A 54 21.46 -7.69 6.27
CA ARG A 54 22.14 -8.28 5.11
C ARG A 54 22.11 -7.39 3.87
N LEU A 55 21.02 -6.65 3.68
CA LEU A 55 20.85 -5.71 2.59
C LEU A 55 21.88 -4.58 2.68
N LYS A 56 22.06 -4.03 3.89
CA LYS A 56 23.12 -3.04 4.16
C LYS A 56 24.50 -3.60 3.78
N HIS A 57 24.83 -4.82 4.19
CA HIS A 57 26.14 -5.42 3.88
C HIS A 57 26.32 -5.72 2.38
N LYS A 58 25.29 -6.21 1.69
CA LYS A 58 25.37 -6.55 0.26
C LYS A 58 25.42 -5.33 -0.67
N LEU A 59 24.80 -4.20 -0.31
CA LEU A 59 24.74 -3.02 -1.18
C LEU A 59 26.06 -2.23 -1.24
N PHE A 60 26.78 -2.14 -0.13
CA PHE A 60 27.99 -1.32 -0.05
C PHE A 60 29.28 -2.05 -0.49
N ASP A 61 29.23 -3.37 -0.69
CA ASP A 61 30.40 -4.21 -0.98
C ASP A 61 30.43 -4.81 -2.40
N ILE A 62 29.72 -4.25 -3.39
CA ILE A 62 29.75 -4.79 -4.78
C ILE A 62 30.84 -4.08 -5.61
N PRO A 63 32.01 -4.69 -5.84
CA PRO A 63 33.03 -4.11 -6.71
C PRO A 63 32.52 -4.01 -8.16
N CYS A 64 32.79 -2.89 -8.85
CA CYS A 64 32.30 -2.61 -10.20
C CYS A 64 32.56 -3.74 -11.22
N GLY A 65 33.63 -4.52 -11.05
CA GLY A 65 33.95 -5.66 -11.91
C GLY A 65 32.92 -6.81 -11.85
N GLN A 66 32.17 -6.94 -10.76
CA GLN A 66 31.13 -7.97 -10.61
C GLN A 66 29.78 -7.58 -11.24
N LEU A 67 29.55 -6.29 -11.55
CA LEU A 67 28.30 -5.82 -12.17
C LEU A 67 28.05 -6.42 -13.57
N LYS A 68 29.11 -6.79 -14.29
CA LYS A 68 29.01 -7.45 -15.61
C LYS A 68 28.40 -8.85 -15.55
N ASN A 69 28.52 -9.54 -14.40
CA ASN A 69 28.04 -10.90 -14.21
C ASN A 69 26.65 -10.95 -13.55
N VAL A 70 26.06 -9.78 -13.26
CA VAL A 70 24.75 -9.67 -12.64
C VAL A 70 23.66 -9.95 -13.67
N HIS A 71 22.70 -10.79 -13.31
CA HIS A 71 21.53 -11.04 -14.13
C HIS A 71 20.48 -9.94 -13.94
N TRP A 72 20.48 -8.96 -14.85
CA TRP A 72 19.62 -7.76 -14.78
C TRP A 72 18.22 -7.96 -15.38
N MET A 73 18.11 -8.82 -16.38
CA MET A 73 16.88 -8.95 -17.17
C MET A 73 15.97 -10.02 -16.60
N ASN A 74 14.73 -9.64 -16.30
CA ASN A 74 13.73 -10.58 -15.81
C ASN A 74 13.14 -11.40 -16.95
N LYS A 75 12.69 -12.63 -16.66
CA LYS A 75 11.91 -13.40 -17.63
C LYS A 75 10.53 -12.78 -17.80
N LYS A 76 10.04 -12.72 -19.05
CA LYS A 76 8.67 -12.29 -19.33
C LYS A 76 7.68 -13.26 -18.68
N ALA A 77 6.72 -12.72 -17.92
CA ALA A 77 5.70 -13.54 -17.27
C ALA A 77 4.75 -14.17 -18.33
N PRO A 78 4.48 -15.49 -18.25
CA PRO A 78 3.49 -16.12 -19.12
C PRO A 78 2.06 -15.61 -18.81
N PRO A 79 1.10 -15.76 -19.75
CA PRO A 79 -0.28 -15.33 -19.53
C PRO A 79 -0.88 -15.95 -18.26
N GLY A 80 -1.47 -15.12 -17.39
CA GLY A 80 -2.08 -15.56 -16.13
C GLY A 80 -1.10 -15.89 -14.99
N ALA A 81 0.20 -15.73 -15.19
CA ALA A 81 1.20 -15.93 -14.15
C ALA A 81 1.73 -14.61 -13.59
N ALA A 82 2.05 -14.62 -12.29
CA ALA A 82 2.70 -13.51 -11.61
C ALA A 82 4.08 -13.20 -12.20
N TYR A 83 4.41 -11.91 -12.18
CA TYR A 83 5.76 -11.45 -12.48
C TYR A 83 6.76 -11.99 -11.46
N THR A 84 7.94 -12.39 -11.92
CA THR A 84 9.02 -12.91 -11.06
C THR A 84 10.28 -12.07 -11.26
N PRO A 85 10.59 -11.14 -10.33
CA PRO A 85 11.78 -10.31 -10.40
C PRO A 85 13.07 -11.12 -10.17
N THR A 86 14.17 -10.64 -10.73
CA THR A 86 15.54 -11.01 -10.37
C THR A 86 15.86 -10.54 -8.95
N GLU A 87 16.93 -11.07 -8.34
CA GLU A 87 17.35 -10.62 -7.01
C GLU A 87 17.63 -9.11 -6.96
N VAL A 88 18.24 -8.58 -8.03
CA VAL A 88 18.58 -7.16 -8.11
C VAL A 88 17.36 -6.28 -8.22
N GLU A 89 16.39 -6.64 -9.06
CA GLU A 89 15.15 -5.88 -9.14
C GLU A 89 14.31 -6.03 -7.87
N HIS A 90 14.33 -7.18 -7.19
CA HIS A 90 13.70 -7.33 -5.88
C HIS A 90 14.24 -6.32 -4.87
N ILE A 91 15.57 -6.22 -4.78
CA ILE A 91 16.24 -5.26 -3.91
C ILE A 91 15.89 -3.83 -4.33
N ALA A 92 15.96 -3.54 -5.62
CA ALA A 92 15.62 -2.22 -6.15
C ALA A 92 14.17 -1.82 -5.80
N ASN A 93 13.20 -2.71 -6.00
CA ASN A 93 11.79 -2.47 -5.67
C ASN A 93 11.57 -2.16 -4.19
N VAL A 94 12.28 -2.86 -3.28
CA VAL A 94 12.21 -2.60 -1.84
C VAL A 94 12.80 -1.23 -1.52
N ILE A 95 13.94 -0.86 -2.11
CA ILE A 95 14.63 0.40 -1.82
C ILE A 95 13.84 1.60 -2.36
N THR A 96 13.38 1.52 -3.61
CA THR A 96 12.73 2.64 -4.31
C THR A 96 11.45 3.11 -3.64
N HIS A 97 10.71 2.23 -2.95
CA HIS A 97 9.57 2.62 -2.11
C HIS A 97 9.91 2.70 -0.62
N GLY A 98 10.78 1.83 -0.11
CA GLY A 98 11.08 1.72 1.31
C GLY A 98 11.67 2.99 1.92
N ILE A 99 12.54 3.69 1.18
CA ILE A 99 13.11 4.97 1.61
C ILE A 99 12.02 6.04 1.81
N TRP A 100 10.90 5.95 1.11
CA TRP A 100 9.82 6.95 1.12
C TRP A 100 8.76 6.70 2.18
N VAL A 101 8.80 5.58 2.91
CA VAL A 101 7.86 5.30 4.02
C VAL A 101 7.97 6.37 5.11
N GLY A 102 9.18 6.68 5.56
CA GLY A 102 9.42 7.72 6.58
C GLY A 102 9.00 9.12 6.11
N PRO A 103 9.47 9.59 4.95
CA PRO A 103 9.01 10.84 4.33
C PRO A 103 7.49 10.92 4.16
N ALA A 104 6.79 9.83 3.82
CA ALA A 104 5.33 9.82 3.69
C ALA A 104 4.60 10.01 5.03
N VAL A 105 5.10 9.39 6.11
CA VAL A 105 4.58 9.65 7.46
C VAL A 105 4.75 11.11 7.83
N TYR A 106 5.96 11.66 7.63
CA TYR A 106 6.24 13.07 7.87
C TYR A 106 5.33 13.98 7.03
N ALA A 107 5.16 13.68 5.74
CA ALA A 107 4.32 14.42 4.83
C ALA A 107 2.85 14.47 5.30
N GLY A 108 2.30 13.34 5.74
CA GLY A 108 0.95 13.26 6.31
C GLY A 108 0.82 14.07 7.60
N LEU A 109 1.78 13.95 8.52
CA LEU A 109 1.81 14.72 9.77
C LEU A 109 1.88 16.23 9.51
N GLN A 110 2.63 16.67 8.50
CA GLN A 110 2.68 18.07 8.10
C GLN A 110 1.31 18.61 7.65
N LEU A 111 0.52 17.84 6.89
CA LEU A 111 -0.84 18.26 6.51
C LEU A 111 -1.76 18.37 7.73
N ILE A 112 -1.65 17.44 8.67
CA ILE A 112 -2.41 17.51 9.93
C ILE A 112 -2.01 18.73 10.75
N TRP A 113 -0.71 19.02 10.86
CA TRP A 113 -0.23 20.17 11.65
C TRP A 113 -0.67 21.51 11.06
N ARG A 114 -0.69 21.63 9.73
CA ARG A 114 -1.14 22.85 9.01
C ARG A 114 -2.65 22.95 8.84
N SER A 115 -3.42 22.02 9.38
CA SER A 115 -4.86 22.01 9.20
C SER A 115 -5.54 23.16 9.95
N GLY A 116 -6.18 24.08 9.21
CA GLY A 116 -6.94 25.19 9.78
C GLY A 116 -8.39 24.85 10.14
N SER A 117 -8.92 23.72 9.67
CA SER A 117 -10.29 23.27 9.94
C SER A 117 -10.42 21.76 9.96
N ASP A 118 -11.55 21.23 10.43
CA ASP A 118 -11.81 19.79 10.46
C ASP A 118 -11.83 19.16 9.06
N ALA A 119 -12.30 19.90 8.04
CA ALA A 119 -12.22 19.45 6.65
C ALA A 119 -10.77 19.26 6.20
N HIS A 120 -9.86 20.19 6.55
CA HIS A 120 -8.43 20.05 6.28
C HIS A 120 -7.84 18.86 7.04
N ARG A 121 -8.21 18.66 8.31
CA ARG A 121 -7.75 17.49 9.10
C ARG A 121 -8.13 16.17 8.44
N VAL A 122 -9.40 16.02 8.05
CA VAL A 122 -9.90 14.79 7.42
C VAL A 122 -9.24 14.57 6.05
N ALA A 123 -9.13 15.61 5.23
CA ALA A 123 -8.47 15.50 3.93
C ALA A 123 -6.99 15.14 4.05
N GLY A 124 -6.28 15.76 5.00
CA GLY A 124 -4.87 15.49 5.28
C GLY A 124 -4.66 14.08 5.82
N PHE A 125 -5.57 13.60 6.68
CA PHE A 125 -5.55 12.23 7.20
C PHE A 125 -5.75 11.20 6.11
N ILE A 126 -6.77 11.38 5.24
CA ILE A 126 -7.07 10.47 4.14
C ILE A 126 -5.89 10.41 3.16
N TYR A 127 -5.40 11.57 2.71
CA TYR A 127 -4.28 11.63 1.77
C TYR A 127 -3.00 11.07 2.39
N GLY A 128 -2.63 11.52 3.60
CA GLY A 128 -1.42 11.09 4.29
C GLY A 128 -1.40 9.59 4.58
N THR A 129 -2.54 9.03 5.00
CA THR A 129 -2.66 7.58 5.22
C THR A 129 -2.55 6.81 3.91
N ALA A 130 -3.19 7.27 2.83
CA ALA A 130 -3.09 6.63 1.52
C ALA A 130 -1.65 6.66 0.99
N LEU A 131 -0.95 7.78 1.14
CA LEU A 131 0.46 7.94 0.74
C LEU A 131 1.39 7.04 1.55
N PHE A 132 1.22 6.99 2.88
CA PHE A 132 1.97 6.08 3.74
C PHE A 132 1.73 4.61 3.34
N LEU A 133 0.47 4.21 3.20
CA LEU A 133 0.10 2.82 2.89
C LEU A 133 0.60 2.39 1.50
N LEU A 134 0.60 3.29 0.51
CA LEU A 134 1.17 3.04 -0.82
C LEU A 134 2.62 2.52 -0.70
N PHE A 135 3.48 3.27 -0.02
CA PHE A 135 4.88 2.88 0.10
C PHE A 135 5.09 1.74 1.09
N ALA A 136 4.36 1.72 2.21
CA ALA A 136 4.52 0.70 3.24
C ALA A 136 4.09 -0.69 2.75
N ILE A 137 2.93 -0.80 2.11
CA ILE A 137 2.41 -2.08 1.61
C ILE A 137 3.30 -2.60 0.48
N SER A 138 3.73 -1.74 -0.45
CA SER A 138 4.63 -2.14 -1.53
C SER A 138 5.99 -2.61 -1.03
N THR A 139 6.58 -1.87 -0.09
CA THR A 139 7.85 -2.27 0.55
C THR A 139 7.71 -3.60 1.28
N PHE A 140 6.62 -3.77 2.04
CA PHE A 140 6.37 -5.00 2.77
C PHE A 140 6.14 -6.18 1.84
N PHE A 141 5.36 -5.99 0.76
CA PHE A 141 5.14 -6.99 -0.27
C PHE A 141 6.46 -7.48 -0.88
N HIS A 142 7.30 -6.58 -1.40
CA HIS A 142 8.56 -6.99 -2.03
C HIS A 142 9.55 -7.59 -1.04
N THR A 143 9.58 -7.12 0.20
CA THR A 143 10.43 -7.69 1.26
C THR A 143 10.01 -9.12 1.59
N VAL A 144 8.71 -9.36 1.78
CA VAL A 144 8.16 -10.70 2.06
C VAL A 144 8.31 -11.62 0.85
N PHE A 145 8.12 -11.10 -0.37
CA PHE A 145 8.31 -11.89 -1.58
C PHE A 145 9.75 -12.39 -1.71
N TYR A 146 10.73 -11.57 -1.33
CA TYR A 146 12.14 -11.94 -1.34
C TYR A 146 12.51 -12.93 -0.21
N CYS A 147 12.07 -12.69 1.03
CA CYS A 147 12.58 -13.42 2.20
C CYS A 147 11.76 -14.66 2.60
N ASN A 148 10.48 -14.70 2.23
CA ASN A 148 9.54 -15.70 2.72
C ASN A 148 9.20 -16.73 1.63
N ARG A 149 8.84 -17.94 2.01
CA ARG A 149 8.33 -18.99 1.11
C ARG A 149 6.83 -19.24 1.26
N ASN A 150 6.16 -18.58 2.22
CA ASN A 150 4.73 -18.70 2.41
C ASN A 150 3.97 -18.10 1.20
N ARG A 151 3.41 -18.98 0.37
CA ARG A 151 2.68 -18.62 -0.85
C ARG A 151 1.40 -17.83 -0.57
N GLN A 152 0.67 -18.16 0.50
CA GLN A 152 -0.58 -17.48 0.84
C GLN A 152 -0.32 -16.02 1.22
N LEU A 153 0.70 -15.78 2.06
CA LEU A 153 1.07 -14.43 2.47
C LEU A 153 1.51 -13.57 1.27
N LYS A 154 2.29 -14.14 0.34
CA LYS A 154 2.68 -13.44 -0.90
C LYS A 154 1.47 -13.05 -1.75
N ASP A 155 0.50 -13.95 -1.90
CA ASP A 155 -0.71 -13.68 -2.69
C ASP A 155 -1.56 -12.55 -2.07
N VAL A 156 -1.75 -12.60 -0.74
CA VAL A 156 -2.48 -11.55 -0.01
C VAL A 156 -1.78 -10.20 -0.14
N LEU A 157 -0.46 -10.14 0.06
CA LEU A 157 0.28 -8.88 -0.04
C LEU A 157 0.33 -8.35 -1.47
N HIS A 158 0.45 -9.22 -2.46
CA HIS A 158 0.36 -8.83 -3.87
C HIS A 158 -1.01 -8.23 -4.21
N ARG A 159 -2.08 -8.83 -3.66
CA ARG A 159 -3.43 -8.29 -3.80
C ARG A 159 -3.58 -6.93 -3.14
N CYS A 160 -3.05 -6.76 -1.93
CA CYS A 160 -3.06 -5.49 -1.20
C CYS A 160 -2.30 -4.41 -1.93
N ASP A 161 -1.08 -4.70 -2.41
CA ASP A 161 -0.23 -3.75 -3.13
C ASP A 161 -0.94 -3.18 -4.38
N ARG A 162 -1.58 -4.06 -5.17
CA ARG A 162 -2.36 -3.64 -6.34
C ARG A 162 -3.66 -2.91 -5.99
N ALA A 163 -4.31 -3.29 -4.89
CA ALA A 163 -5.50 -2.58 -4.41
C ALA A 163 -5.15 -1.16 -3.94
N MET A 164 -3.95 -0.95 -3.39
CA MET A 164 -3.51 0.36 -2.93
C MET A 164 -3.38 1.39 -4.03
N ILE A 165 -3.17 0.99 -5.28
CA ILE A 165 -3.18 1.92 -6.42
C ILE A 165 -4.55 2.60 -6.54
N TYR A 166 -5.66 1.84 -6.44
CA TYR A 166 -7.01 2.41 -6.47
C TYR A 166 -7.28 3.34 -5.27
N VAL A 167 -6.90 2.89 -4.06
CA VAL A 167 -7.07 3.69 -2.84
C VAL A 167 -6.28 4.99 -2.92
N PHE A 168 -5.04 4.94 -3.42
CA PHE A 168 -4.18 6.11 -3.53
C PHE A 168 -4.68 7.10 -4.58
N ILE A 169 -5.17 6.64 -5.73
CA ILE A 169 -5.82 7.53 -6.71
C ILE A 169 -7.00 8.25 -6.03
N ALA A 170 -7.88 7.53 -5.32
CA ALA A 170 -9.01 8.14 -4.63
C ALA A 170 -8.58 9.14 -3.53
N GLY A 171 -7.61 8.76 -2.71
CA GLY A 171 -7.04 9.62 -1.68
C GLY A 171 -6.38 10.87 -2.24
N SER A 172 -5.75 10.78 -3.43
CA SER A 172 -5.10 11.92 -4.08
C SER A 172 -6.07 12.99 -4.59
N TYR A 173 -7.27 12.58 -5.01
CA TYR A 173 -8.33 13.49 -5.44
C TYR A 173 -9.07 14.13 -4.25
N TYR A 174 -9.15 13.46 -3.11
CA TYR A 174 -10.01 13.88 -2.01
C TYR A 174 -9.75 15.31 -1.50
N PRO A 175 -8.50 15.77 -1.26
CA PRO A 175 -8.23 17.15 -0.84
C PRO A 175 -8.73 18.18 -1.85
N TRP A 176 -8.47 17.98 -3.15
CA TRP A 176 -8.88 18.89 -4.21
C TRP A 176 -10.39 19.00 -4.35
N LEU A 177 -11.10 17.89 -4.22
CA LEU A 177 -12.56 17.85 -4.33
C LEU A 177 -13.28 18.30 -3.05
N THR A 178 -12.55 18.55 -1.96
CA THR A 178 -13.13 18.90 -0.64
C THR A 178 -12.75 20.30 -0.18
N LEU A 179 -11.50 20.72 -0.39
CA LEU A 179 -10.96 21.96 0.18
C LEU A 179 -10.99 23.14 -0.81
N THR A 180 -11.12 22.88 -2.11
CA THR A 180 -11.14 23.94 -3.11
C THR A 180 -12.43 24.75 -3.01
N PRO A 181 -12.37 26.10 -3.12
CA PRO A 181 -13.56 26.93 -3.24
C PRO A 181 -14.47 26.45 -4.39
N PRO A 182 -15.75 26.19 -4.12
CA PRO A 182 -16.62 25.60 -5.13
C PRO A 182 -17.05 26.64 -6.17
N THR A 183 -16.49 26.60 -7.38
CA THR A 183 -17.12 27.24 -8.55
C THR A 183 -18.23 26.35 -9.12
N HIS A 184 -18.11 25.02 -8.99
CA HIS A 184 -19.11 24.03 -9.41
C HIS A 184 -19.36 22.98 -8.30
N PRO A 185 -20.04 23.35 -7.19
CA PRO A 185 -20.15 22.50 -6.00
C PRO A 185 -20.75 21.11 -6.28
N THR A 186 -21.80 21.05 -7.11
CA THR A 186 -22.48 19.78 -7.46
C THR A 186 -21.56 18.83 -8.21
N ILE A 187 -20.76 19.35 -9.14
CA ILE A 187 -19.83 18.54 -9.94
C ILE A 187 -18.71 18.00 -9.06
N LEU A 188 -18.10 18.85 -8.22
CA LEU A 188 -17.04 18.42 -7.30
C LEU A 188 -17.53 17.36 -6.31
N LEU A 189 -18.74 17.51 -5.78
CA LEU A 189 -19.37 16.52 -4.89
C LEU A 189 -19.64 15.20 -5.62
N ALA A 190 -20.17 15.25 -6.85
CA ALA A 190 -20.42 14.05 -7.65
C ALA A 190 -19.10 13.32 -7.98
N LEU A 191 -18.07 14.04 -8.42
CA LEU A 191 -16.74 13.47 -8.69
C LEU A 191 -16.13 12.84 -7.43
N LYS A 192 -16.29 13.47 -6.26
CA LYS A 192 -15.77 12.94 -5.00
C LYS A 192 -16.29 11.53 -4.74
N TRP A 193 -17.60 11.33 -4.84
CA TRP A 193 -18.21 10.02 -4.61
C TRP A 193 -17.98 9.05 -5.77
N LEU A 194 -17.97 9.55 -7.00
CA LEU A 194 -17.66 8.74 -8.19
C LEU A 194 -16.27 8.10 -8.09
N VAL A 195 -15.26 8.85 -7.67
CA VAL A 195 -13.89 8.33 -7.54
C VAL A 195 -13.82 7.23 -6.48
N TRP A 196 -14.45 7.40 -5.32
CA TRP A 196 -14.49 6.34 -4.30
C TRP A 196 -15.28 5.10 -4.76
N LEU A 197 -16.38 5.30 -5.49
CA LEU A 197 -17.13 4.20 -6.10
C LEU A 197 -16.26 3.43 -7.10
N LEU A 198 -15.57 4.13 -8.01
CA LEU A 198 -14.64 3.53 -8.97
C LEU A 198 -13.48 2.80 -8.27
N ALA A 199 -12.98 3.34 -7.15
CA ALA A 199 -11.96 2.67 -6.34
C ALA A 199 -12.49 1.33 -5.80
N GLY A 200 -13.68 1.33 -5.22
CA GLY A 200 -14.33 0.12 -4.70
C GLY A 200 -14.58 -0.93 -5.79
N LEU A 201 -15.11 -0.50 -6.94
CA LEU A 201 -15.33 -1.38 -8.10
C LEU A 201 -14.02 -1.92 -8.68
N GLY A 202 -12.98 -1.08 -8.77
CA GLY A 202 -11.65 -1.46 -9.24
C GLY A 202 -10.98 -2.48 -8.31
N ILE A 203 -11.08 -2.28 -6.99
CA ILE A 203 -10.60 -3.23 -5.99
C ILE A 203 -11.38 -4.54 -6.11
N LEU A 204 -12.72 -4.49 -6.16
CA LEU A 204 -13.54 -5.70 -6.31
C LEU A 204 -13.15 -6.48 -7.56
N TYR A 205 -13.02 -5.79 -8.71
CA TYR A 205 -12.54 -6.37 -9.95
C TYR A 205 -11.17 -7.03 -9.78
N GLN A 206 -10.22 -6.33 -9.19
CA GLN A 206 -8.85 -6.80 -8.99
C GLN A 206 -8.78 -8.01 -8.04
N GLN A 207 -9.67 -8.10 -7.06
CA GLN A 207 -9.77 -9.28 -6.17
C GLN A 207 -10.38 -10.49 -6.90
N VAL A 208 -11.45 -10.29 -7.68
CA VAL A 208 -12.15 -11.36 -8.41
C VAL A 208 -11.34 -11.90 -9.59
N TYR A 209 -10.71 -11.02 -10.37
CA TYR A 209 -10.00 -11.37 -11.62
C TYR A 209 -8.48 -11.29 -11.50
N HIS A 210 -7.96 -11.51 -10.29
CA HIS A 210 -6.54 -11.40 -9.95
C HIS A 210 -5.65 -12.08 -11.01
N GLU A 211 -4.69 -11.32 -11.56
CA GLU A 211 -3.71 -11.75 -12.57
C GLU A 211 -4.26 -12.20 -13.94
N LYS A 212 -5.59 -12.30 -14.12
CA LYS A 212 -6.21 -12.82 -15.35
C LYS A 212 -6.20 -11.81 -16.50
N TYR A 213 -6.55 -10.55 -16.21
CA TYR A 213 -6.77 -9.52 -17.23
C TYR A 213 -5.94 -8.25 -16.95
N LYS A 214 -4.62 -8.40 -16.87
CA LYS A 214 -3.69 -7.33 -16.46
C LYS A 214 -3.81 -6.04 -17.26
N CYS A 215 -4.08 -6.12 -18.56
CA CYS A 215 -4.23 -4.93 -19.41
C CYS A 215 -5.51 -4.16 -19.11
N LEU A 216 -6.62 -4.85 -18.84
CA LEU A 216 -7.87 -4.21 -18.44
C LEU A 216 -7.71 -3.53 -17.08
N GLU A 217 -7.01 -4.15 -16.13
CA GLU A 217 -6.72 -3.51 -14.85
C GLU A 217 -5.89 -2.23 -15.00
N THR A 218 -4.86 -2.25 -15.87
CA THR A 218 -4.08 -1.05 -16.18
C THR A 218 -4.95 0.05 -16.81
N PHE A 219 -5.86 -0.33 -17.69
CA PHE A 219 -6.82 0.59 -18.29
C PHE A 219 -7.76 1.21 -17.23
N LEU A 220 -8.25 0.42 -16.28
CA LEU A 220 -9.08 0.91 -15.17
C LEU A 220 -8.33 1.93 -14.31
N TYR A 221 -7.03 1.71 -14.03
CA TYR A 221 -6.20 2.71 -13.34
C TYR A 221 -6.12 4.02 -14.11
N ILE A 222 -5.89 3.97 -15.42
CA ILE A 222 -5.79 5.18 -16.26
C ILE A 222 -7.13 5.91 -16.31
N VAL A 223 -8.25 5.20 -16.50
CA VAL A 223 -9.59 5.81 -16.53
C VAL A 223 -9.92 6.48 -15.20
N MET A 224 -9.62 5.82 -14.08
CA MET A 224 -9.86 6.40 -12.76
C MET A 224 -8.92 7.58 -12.47
N GLY A 225 -7.67 7.50 -12.94
CA GLY A 225 -6.67 8.54 -12.78
C GLY A 225 -6.91 9.78 -13.64
N LEU A 226 -7.40 9.64 -14.87
CA LEU A 226 -7.60 10.75 -15.81
C LEU A 226 -9.06 11.23 -15.88
N GLY A 227 -10.03 10.35 -15.73
CA GLY A 227 -11.46 10.65 -15.93
C GLY A 227 -11.94 11.87 -15.15
N PRO A 228 -11.77 11.91 -13.81
CA PRO A 228 -12.16 13.07 -13.01
C PRO A 228 -11.43 14.36 -13.44
N SER A 229 -10.12 14.28 -13.73
CA SER A 229 -9.35 15.45 -14.19
C SER A 229 -9.86 16.02 -15.52
N ILE A 230 -10.27 15.16 -16.46
CA ILE A 230 -10.84 15.59 -17.74
C ILE A 230 -12.17 16.32 -17.52
N VAL A 231 -13.04 15.80 -16.64
CA VAL A 231 -14.31 16.47 -16.30
C VAL A 231 -14.04 17.83 -15.67
N ILE A 232 -13.10 17.93 -14.73
CA ILE A 232 -12.71 19.20 -14.10
C ILE A 232 -12.27 20.23 -15.15
N MET A 233 -11.42 19.83 -16.09
CA MET A 233 -10.93 20.71 -17.16
C MET A 233 -12.04 21.13 -18.14
N ILE A 234 -12.90 20.21 -18.57
CA ILE A 234 -14.00 20.51 -19.51
C ILE A 234 -15.02 21.47 -18.88
N CYS A 235 -15.28 21.32 -17.59
CA CYS A 235 -16.18 22.22 -16.87
C CYS A 235 -15.54 23.59 -16.57
N GLY A 236 -14.31 23.85 -17.01
CA GLY A 236 -13.64 25.13 -16.82
C GLY A 236 -13.25 25.39 -15.36
N HIS A 237 -13.10 24.34 -14.54
CA HIS A 237 -12.68 24.49 -13.16
C HIS A 237 -11.15 24.57 -13.07
N GLU A 238 -10.62 25.69 -12.59
CA GLU A 238 -9.19 25.93 -12.44
C GLU A 238 -8.77 25.85 -10.98
N PHE A 239 -7.83 24.95 -10.71
CA PHE A 239 -7.12 24.87 -9.43
C PHE A 239 -5.86 25.73 -9.48
N ASN A 240 -5.52 26.40 -8.38
CA ASN A 240 -4.24 27.13 -8.27
C ASN A 240 -3.00 26.24 -8.51
N GLY A 241 -3.10 24.92 -8.25
CA GLY A 241 -2.04 23.93 -8.50
C GLY A 241 -2.21 23.09 -9.76
N MET A 242 -2.95 23.57 -10.75
CA MET A 242 -3.30 22.79 -11.95
C MET A 242 -2.06 22.34 -12.74
N ASP A 243 -1.01 23.15 -12.82
CA ASP A 243 0.20 22.81 -13.57
C ASP A 243 0.99 21.69 -12.89
N GLU A 244 1.13 21.74 -11.56
CA GLU A 244 1.72 20.63 -10.80
C GLU A 244 0.91 19.35 -10.97
N LEU A 245 -0.43 19.42 -10.97
CA LEU A 245 -1.30 18.25 -11.20
C LEU A 245 -1.13 17.68 -12.62
N LYS A 246 -0.99 18.51 -13.64
CA LYS A 246 -0.71 18.06 -15.02
C LYS A 246 0.65 17.36 -15.11
N ILE A 247 1.69 17.95 -14.52
CA ILE A 247 3.04 17.37 -14.49
C ILE A 247 3.03 16.02 -13.76
N GLY A 248 2.40 15.96 -12.59
CA GLY A 248 2.25 14.73 -11.81
C GLY A 248 1.46 13.65 -12.55
N GLY A 249 0.34 14.03 -13.19
CA GLY A 249 -0.45 13.15 -14.05
C GLY A 249 0.37 12.58 -15.21
N LEU A 250 1.15 13.43 -15.89
CA LEU A 250 2.04 12.99 -16.96
C LEU A 250 3.10 11.99 -16.47
N LEU A 251 3.70 12.23 -15.31
CA LEU A 251 4.67 11.31 -14.70
C LEU A 251 4.03 9.94 -14.43
N TYR A 252 2.79 9.87 -13.94
CA TYR A 252 2.08 8.58 -13.80
C TYR A 252 1.90 7.87 -15.14
N ILE A 253 1.45 8.59 -16.17
CA ILE A 253 1.22 8.01 -17.50
C ILE A 253 2.52 7.47 -18.10
N LEU A 254 3.62 8.23 -18.01
CA LEU A 254 4.95 7.78 -18.45
C LEU A 254 5.41 6.55 -17.65
N GLY A 255 5.16 6.54 -16.34
CA GLY A 255 5.44 5.38 -15.50
C GLY A 255 4.73 4.10 -16.00
N VAL A 256 3.48 4.20 -16.45
CA VAL A 256 2.72 3.02 -16.90
C VAL A 256 3.42 2.30 -18.06
N CYS A 257 4.18 3.01 -18.90
CA CYS A 257 4.99 2.40 -19.94
C CYS A 257 6.01 1.40 -19.35
N PHE A 258 6.66 1.76 -18.25
CA PHE A 258 7.61 0.89 -17.53
C PHE A 258 6.90 -0.24 -16.78
N PHE A 259 5.75 0.03 -16.17
CA PHE A 259 4.91 -1.01 -15.56
C PHE A 259 4.49 -2.10 -16.55
N LYS A 260 4.25 -1.73 -17.82
CA LYS A 260 3.95 -2.69 -18.91
C LYS A 260 5.19 -3.27 -19.60
N ALA A 261 6.37 -2.78 -19.25
CA ALA A 261 7.65 -3.24 -19.77
C ALA A 261 8.34 -4.29 -18.89
N ASP A 262 7.68 -4.79 -17.84
CA ASP A 262 8.14 -5.90 -17.01
C ASP A 262 8.58 -7.11 -17.87
N GLY A 263 9.85 -7.51 -17.71
CA GLY A 263 10.49 -8.58 -18.50
C GLY A 263 10.87 -8.21 -19.94
N LYS A 264 10.79 -6.92 -20.31
CA LYS A 264 11.30 -6.37 -21.58
C LYS A 264 12.45 -5.37 -21.37
N VAL A 265 12.42 -4.65 -20.26
CA VAL A 265 13.45 -3.67 -19.85
C VAL A 265 14.02 -4.12 -18.50
N PRO A 266 15.35 -4.08 -18.29
CA PRO A 266 15.93 -4.45 -17.01
C PRO A 266 15.46 -3.47 -15.93
N CYS A 267 15.06 -4.01 -14.77
CA CYS A 267 14.54 -3.22 -13.65
C CYS A 267 13.32 -2.33 -13.99
N ALA A 268 12.51 -2.71 -14.98
CA ALA A 268 11.33 -1.93 -15.41
C ALA A 268 10.39 -1.61 -14.24
N HIS A 269 10.17 -2.56 -13.33
CA HIS A 269 9.27 -2.38 -12.19
C HIS A 269 9.82 -1.37 -11.18
N ALA A 270 11.15 -1.39 -10.97
CA ALA A 270 11.82 -0.43 -10.10
C ALA A 270 11.80 0.98 -10.70
N ILE A 271 11.91 1.09 -12.03
CA ILE A 271 11.76 2.38 -12.73
C ILE A 271 10.33 2.89 -12.59
N TRP A 272 9.33 2.01 -12.72
CA TRP A 272 7.93 2.35 -12.43
C TRP A 272 7.76 2.95 -11.02
N HIS A 273 8.35 2.33 -9.99
CA HIS A 273 8.34 2.86 -8.62
C HIS A 273 8.90 4.29 -8.54
N LEU A 274 9.99 4.58 -9.25
CA LEU A 274 10.56 5.93 -9.27
C LEU A 274 9.59 6.96 -9.89
N PHE A 275 8.90 6.62 -10.98
CA PHE A 275 7.87 7.49 -11.56
C PHE A 275 6.70 7.72 -10.59
N VAL A 276 6.25 6.68 -9.88
CA VAL A 276 5.19 6.78 -8.86
C VAL A 276 5.62 7.72 -7.74
N VAL A 277 6.86 7.59 -7.23
CA VAL A 277 7.42 8.47 -6.20
C VAL A 277 7.48 9.92 -6.68
N LEU A 278 8.02 10.17 -7.87
CA LEU A 278 8.13 11.52 -8.43
C LEU A 278 6.76 12.16 -8.60
N ALA A 279 5.81 11.44 -9.18
CA ALA A 279 4.45 11.91 -9.36
C ALA A 279 3.76 12.18 -8.01
N ALA A 280 3.85 11.25 -7.05
CA ALA A 280 3.29 11.43 -5.71
C ALA A 280 3.90 12.63 -4.99
N SER A 281 5.20 12.88 -5.17
CA SER A 281 5.89 14.04 -4.59
C SER A 281 5.39 15.36 -5.18
N VAL A 282 5.18 15.43 -6.51
CA VAL A 282 4.61 16.61 -7.18
C VAL A 282 3.17 16.85 -6.71
N HIS A 283 2.34 15.80 -6.63
CA HIS A 283 0.97 15.92 -6.12
C HIS A 283 0.94 16.35 -4.65
N TYR A 284 1.80 15.80 -3.80
CA TYR A 284 1.92 16.20 -2.41
C TYR A 284 2.32 17.67 -2.29
N PHE A 285 3.33 18.09 -3.04
CA PHE A 285 3.78 19.48 -3.07
C PHE A 285 2.64 20.42 -3.46
N ALA A 286 1.87 20.06 -4.50
CA ALA A 286 0.72 20.84 -4.93
C ALA A 286 -0.34 20.97 -3.82
N ILE A 287 -0.68 19.86 -3.15
CA ILE A 287 -1.63 19.86 -2.02
C ILE A 287 -1.12 20.73 -0.88
N LEU A 288 0.13 20.54 -0.47
CA LEU A 288 0.73 21.29 0.64
C LEU A 288 0.76 22.79 0.35
N LYS A 289 1.20 23.18 -0.85
CA LYS A 289 1.39 24.58 -1.24
C LYS A 289 0.08 25.31 -1.50
N HIS A 290 -0.92 24.65 -2.07
CA HIS A 290 -2.13 25.33 -2.57
C HIS A 290 -3.37 25.10 -1.71
N LEU A 291 -3.39 24.06 -0.85
CA LEU A 291 -4.54 23.74 0.00
C LEU A 291 -4.23 23.81 1.51
N TYR A 292 -2.96 23.88 1.92
CA TYR A 292 -2.52 23.93 3.34
C TYR A 292 -1.53 25.06 3.58
N THR A 293 -1.91 26.26 3.11
CA THR A 293 -1.20 27.53 3.31
C THR A 293 -1.42 28.10 4.70
#